data_AF-A0A355GCZ1-F1
#
_entry.id   AF-A0A355GCZ1-F1
#
_cell.length_a   1.000
_cell.length_b   1.000
_cell.length_c   1.000
_cell.angle_alpha   90.00
_cell.angle_beta   90.00
_cell.angle_gamma   90.00
#
_symmetry.space_group_name_H-M   'P 1'
#
loop_
_entity.id
_entity.type
_entity.pdbx_description
1 polymer ?
#
loop_
_entity_poly.entity_id
_entity_poly.type
_entity_poly.pdbx_seq_one_letter_code
_entity_poly.pdbx_strand_id
1 'polypeptide(L)' 'EIRYEYSQAWTLDDLLGNLYSTSFASPAVLGEKRADFEADLRTTLLDFDRNGVYEEQMTFYALLARVESK' A
#
# COMPACT_ATOMS: atom_id res chain seq x y z
N GLU A 1 -8.20 8.29 22.03
CA GLU A 1 -7.47 8.05 20.77
C GLU A 1 -6.23 7.24 21.10
N ILE A 2 -6.02 6.13 20.42
CA ILE A 2 -4.81 5.31 20.56
C ILE A 2 -3.97 5.56 19.32
N ARG A 3 -2.69 5.92 19.52
CA ARG A 3 -1.70 6.03 18.45
C ARG A 3 -0.80 4.79 18.47
N TYR A 4 -0.55 4.22 17.31
CA TYR A 4 0.32 3.06 17.13
C TYR A 4 1.24 3.27 15.92
N GLU A 5 2.54 3.08 16.12
CA GLU A 5 3.55 3.19 15.07
C GLU A 5 4.03 1.80 14.66
N TYR A 6 4.23 1.62 13.36
CA TYR A 6 4.63 0.33 12.80
C TYR A 6 5.51 0.52 11.58
N SER A 7 6.62 -0.21 11.54
CA SER A 7 7.53 -0.25 10.41
C SER A 7 7.14 -1.40 9.49
N GLN A 8 6.70 -1.08 8.27
CA GLN A 8 6.35 -2.08 7.26
C GLN A 8 7.48 -2.16 6.23
N ALA A 9 7.96 -3.38 5.98
CA ALA A 9 8.80 -3.67 4.83
C ALA A 9 7.93 -4.14 3.67
N TRP A 10 8.10 -3.50 2.53
CA TRP A 10 7.31 -3.75 1.33
C TRP A 10 8.17 -4.39 0.25
N THR A 11 7.79 -5.58 -0.21
CA THR A 11 8.30 -6.09 -1.49
C THR A 11 7.56 -5.42 -2.65
N LEU A 12 8.09 -5.55 -3.87
CA LEU A 12 7.39 -5.08 -5.08
C LEU A 12 5.98 -5.67 -5.24
N ASP A 13 5.80 -6.94 -4.89
CA ASP A 13 4.49 -7.59 -4.99
C ASP A 13 3.53 -7.09 -3.90
N ASP A 14 4.03 -6.80 -2.69
CA ASP A 14 3.22 -6.19 -1.64
C ASP A 14 2.77 -4.78 -2.02
N LEU A 15 3.65 -3.96 -2.61
CA LEU A 15 3.31 -2.62 -3.10
C LEU A 15 2.23 -2.70 -4.19
N LEU A 16 2.39 -3.61 -5.15
CA LEU A 16 1.38 -3.83 -6.19
C LEU A 16 0.04 -4.26 -5.61
N GLY A 17 0.05 -5.20 -4.67
CA GLY A 17 -1.16 -5.64 -3.97
C GLY A 17 -1.83 -4.49 -3.22
N ASN A 18 -1.05 -3.68 -2.50
CA ASN A 18 -1.54 -2.50 -1.79
C ASN A 18 -2.15 -1.47 -2.76
N LEU A 19 -1.49 -1.17 -3.87
CA LEU A 19 -2.00 -0.25 -4.90
C LEU A 19 -3.32 -0.76 -5.48
N TYR A 20 -3.44 -2.06 -5.76
CA TYR A 20 -4.69 -2.66 -6.25
C TYR A 20 -5.83 -2.65 -5.25
N SER A 21 -5.53 -2.54 -3.95
CA SER A 21 -6.54 -2.34 -2.92
C SER A 21 -7.12 -0.92 -2.90
N THR A 22 -6.44 0.05 -3.53
CA THR A 22 -6.92 1.43 -3.64
C THR A 22 -7.88 1.61 -4.82
N SER A 23 -8.78 2.59 -4.73
CA SER A 23 -9.66 2.95 -5.86
C SER A 23 -8.88 3.48 -7.06
N PHE A 24 -7.72 4.11 -6.83
CA PHE A 24 -6.89 4.75 -7.86
C PHE A 24 -6.26 3.73 -8.82
N ALA A 25 -5.58 2.72 -8.28
CA ALA A 25 -4.88 1.71 -9.08
C ALA A 25 -5.67 0.39 -9.16
N SER A 26 -6.98 0.41 -8.90
CA SER A 26 -7.77 -0.82 -8.96
C SER A 26 -7.68 -1.47 -10.35
N PRO A 27 -7.71 -2.82 -10.44
CA PRO A 27 -7.63 -3.51 -11.73
C PRO A 27 -8.72 -3.07 -12.73
N ALA A 28 -9.90 -2.69 -12.23
CA ALA A 28 -10.99 -2.17 -13.06
C ALA A 28 -10.68 -0.81 -13.68
N VAL A 29 -9.96 0.06 -12.96
CA VAL A 29 -9.53 1.38 -13.46
C VAL A 29 -8.37 1.23 -14.46
N LEU A 30 -7.42 0.35 -14.17
CA LEU A 30 -6.27 0.12 -15.05
C LEU A 30 -6.64 -0.58 -16.36
N GLY A 31 -7.61 -1.50 -16.33
CA GLY A 31 -8.07 -2.22 -17.50
C GLY A 31 -6.92 -2.88 -18.27
N GLU A 32 -6.85 -2.62 -19.58
CA GLU A 32 -5.82 -3.16 -20.47
C GLU A 32 -4.40 -2.63 -20.15
N LYS A 33 -4.28 -1.47 -19.49
CA LYS A 33 -2.98 -0.87 -19.13
C LYS A 33 -2.33 -1.50 -17.90
N ARG A 34 -3.00 -2.47 -17.27
CA ARG A 34 -2.52 -3.09 -16.05
C ARG A 34 -1.13 -3.70 -16.21
N ALA A 35 -0.88 -4.44 -17.30
CA ALA A 35 0.41 -5.09 -17.51
C ALA A 35 1.54 -4.06 -17.67
N ASP A 36 1.29 -3.00 -18.45
CA ASP A 36 2.26 -1.91 -18.65
C ASP A 36 2.54 -1.17 -17.34
N PHE A 37 1.50 -0.90 -16.55
CA PHE A 37 1.64 -0.30 -15.21
C PHE A 37 2.49 -1.16 -14.28
N GLU A 38 2.26 -2.47 -14.24
CA GLU A 38 3.04 -3.39 -13.41
C GLU A 38 4.53 -3.41 -13.81
N ALA A 39 4.81 -3.40 -15.11
CA ALA A 39 6.18 -3.40 -15.63
C ALA A 39 6.89 -2.08 -15.34
N ASP A 40 6.22 -0.95 -15.56
CA ASP A 40 6.76 0.39 -15.33
C ASP A 40 7.03 0.65 -13.84
N LEU A 41 6.10 0.26 -12.96
CA LEU A 41 6.29 0.38 -11.51
C LEU A 41 7.50 -0.43 -11.04
N ARG A 42 7.60 -1.70 -11.45
CA ARG A 42 8.73 -2.56 -11.06
C ARG A 42 10.06 -2.02 -11.55
N THR A 43 10.12 -1.57 -12.81
CA THR A 43 11.34 -0.99 -13.40
C THR A 43 11.76 0.27 -12.66
N THR A 44 10.82 1.20 -12.46
CA THR A 44 11.09 2.48 -11.78
C THR A 44 11.61 2.27 -10.36
N LEU A 45 10.99 1.36 -9.61
CA LEU A 45 11.38 1.10 -8.22
C LEU A 45 12.73 0.38 -8.12
N LEU A 46 13.03 -0.58 -9.00
CA LEU A 46 14.32 -1.27 -9.03
C LEU A 46 15.47 -0.38 -9.54
N ASP A 47 15.16 0.59 -10.40
CA ASP A 47 16.12 1.61 -10.82
C ASP A 47 16.47 2.57 -9.67
N PHE A 48 15.50 2.85 -8.79
CA PHE A 48 15.70 3.65 -7.57
C PHE A 48 16.50 2.88 -6.50
N ASP A 49 16.06 1.66 -6.16
CA ASP A 49 16.78 0.74 -5.27
C ASP A 49 16.63 -0.70 -5.75
N ARG A 50 17.78 -1.29 -6.10
CA ARG A 50 17.87 -2.66 -6.63
C ARG A 50 17.53 -3.75 -5.62
N ASN A 51 17.48 -3.43 -4.33
CA ASN A 51 17.09 -4.41 -3.31
C ASN A 51 15.62 -4.82 -3.44
N GLY A 52 14.76 -3.98 -4.04
CA GLY A 52 13.35 -4.29 -4.27
C GLY A 52 12.52 -4.42 -2.99
N VAL A 53 13.06 -3.93 -1.86
CA VAL A 53 12.41 -3.91 -0.55
C VAL A 53 12.47 -2.48 -0.01
N TYR A 54 11.31 -1.94 0.36
CA TYR A 54 11.16 -0.54 0.77
C TYR A 54 10.55 -0.46 2.16
N GLU A 55 11.10 0.39 3.02
CA GLU A 55 10.58 0.59 4.37
C GLU A 55 9.64 1.79 4.43
N GLU A 56 8.47 1.59 5.06
CA GLU A 56 7.51 2.66 5.37
C GLU A 56 7.24 2.70 6.87
N GLN A 57 7.28 3.90 7.45
CA GLN A 57 6.84 4.13 8.83
C GLN A 57 5.36 4.55 8.82
N MET A 58 4.50 3.65 9.28
CA MET A 58 3.05 3.86 9.34
C MET A 58 2.63 4.33 10.73
N THR A 59 1.64 5.22 10.78
CA THR A 59 0.99 5.62 12.03
C THR A 59 -0.51 5.36 11.95
N PHE A 60 -1.02 4.57 12.89
CA PHE A 60 -2.42 4.25 13.03
C PHE A 60 -3.04 5.01 14.20
N TYR A 61 -4.28 5.47 14.00
CA TYR A 61 -5.08 6.13 15.02
C TYR A 61 -6.39 5.36 15.21
N ALA A 62 -6.67 4.94 16.44
CA ALA A 62 -7.93 4.29 16.80
C ALA A 62 -8.76 5.17 17.73
N LEU A 63 -10.00 5.41 17.30
CA LEU A 63 -11.03 6.07 18.10
C LEU A 63 -11.99 4.99 18.61
N LEU A 64 -12.02 4.79 19.94
CA LEU A 64 -12.87 3.79 20.59
C LEU A 64 -13.99 4.50 21.35
N ALA A 65 -15.20 3.99 21.22
CA ALA A 65 -16.36 4.46 21.97
C ALA A 65 -17.16 3.27 22.53
N ARG A 66 -17.75 3.44 23.71
CA ARG A 66 -18.71 2.49 24.29
C ARG A 66 -20.11 2.99 24.01
N VAL A 67 -20.95 2.14 23.41
CA VAL A 67 -22.39 2.41 23.32
C VAL A 67 -23.01 2.04 24.66
N GLU A 68 -23.66 3.01 25.32
CA GLU A 68 -24.47 2.75 26.50
C GLU A 68 -25.86 2.29 26.05
N SER A 69 -26.30 1.11 26.50
CA SER A 69 -27.68 0.67 26.36
C SER A 69 -28.53 1.28 27.46
N LYS A 70 -29.69 1.84 27.10
CA LYS A 70 -30.71 2.30 28.06
C LYS A 70 -31.40 1.15 28.77
#